data_AF-A0A0P0XLI9-F1
#
_entry.id   AF-A0A0P0XLI9-F1
#
_cell.length_a   1.000
_cell.length_b   1.000
_cell.length_c   1.000
_cell.angle_alpha   90.00
_cell.angle_beta   90.00
_cell.angle_gamma   90.00
#
_symmetry.space_group_name_H-M   'P 1'
#
loop_
_entity.id
_entity.type
_entity.pdbx_description
1 polymer ?
#
loop_
_entity_poly.entity_id
_entity_poly.type
_entity_poly.pdbx_seq_one_letter_code
_entity_poly.pdbx_strand_id
1 'polypeptide(L)'
;VFGLLNYKFTVDINVLLPHFFSFKQVSVLQMLEKQMGPDSFRKILQMIVAPTRASRTLSTKEFRHLANKVGNLERPFLKEFFPRWVESSGCPVMRLGISYSKRRNLVELAVSRGCTTKVDPGPDIRTNGDSREGDTGWPGMMSVRVHETDGVYDHPIVPMAGEALQVVEIQCHSKVAAKRFQKTKKGSKPDGSDENIDASNQDNRASMDAPLLWIRVDPEMEYLAEIHFHQPVQMWINQLEKDKDVISQSQAISVLEKSPQLTFAVTNALNNFLNDTKGTELTGLLHLVKFYKSRRFDADIGLPRPNDFHDIPEYFVLEVML
;
A
#
# COMPACT_ATOMS: atom_id res chain seq x y z
N VAL A 1 18.53 27.34 21.12
CA VAL A 1 17.78 26.37 21.96
C VAL A 1 16.28 26.35 21.64
N PHE A 2 15.62 27.46 21.27
CA PHE A 2 14.19 27.48 20.89
C PHE A 2 13.87 27.44 19.38
N GLY A 3 14.86 27.26 18.51
CA GLY A 3 14.67 27.34 17.04
C GLY A 3 14.64 26.02 16.28
N LEU A 4 14.84 24.86 16.93
CA LEU A 4 15.04 23.57 16.24
C LEU A 4 13.88 22.56 16.41
N LEU A 5 12.84 22.91 17.18
CA LEU A 5 11.68 22.02 17.40
C LEU A 5 10.57 22.13 16.33
N ASN A 6 10.78 22.90 15.26
CA ASN A 6 9.80 23.05 14.18
C ASN A 6 10.01 22.14 12.97
N TYR A 7 10.98 21.23 12.99
CA TYR A 7 10.88 20.05 12.13
C TYR A 7 9.92 19.07 12.80
N LYS A 8 8.62 19.35 12.65
CA LYS A 8 7.60 18.29 12.66
C LYS A 8 8.13 17.22 11.71
N PHE A 9 8.52 16.08 12.26
CA PHE A 9 8.65 14.82 11.53
C PHE A 9 7.26 14.37 11.07
N THR A 10 6.57 15.19 10.28
CA THR A 10 5.67 14.70 9.24
C THR A 10 6.57 14.46 8.06
N VAL A 11 7.25 13.32 8.08
CA VAL A 11 7.89 12.81 6.88
C VAL A 11 6.74 12.48 5.95
N ASP A 12 6.44 13.39 5.03
CA ASP A 12 5.47 13.16 3.97
C ASP A 12 5.93 11.90 3.24
N ILE A 13 5.10 10.87 3.23
CA ILE A 13 5.40 9.62 2.52
C ILE A 13 5.76 9.90 1.05
N ASN A 14 5.23 10.99 0.47
CA ASN A 14 5.58 11.44 -0.87
C ASN A 14 7.00 12.03 -1.00
N VAL A 15 7.60 12.54 0.09
CA VAL A 15 9.01 12.98 0.13
C VAL A 15 9.96 11.77 0.25
N LEU A 16 9.49 10.68 0.85
CA LEU A 16 10.21 9.40 0.86
C LEU A 16 10.15 8.70 -0.50
N LEU A 17 9.04 8.80 -1.26
CA LEU A 17 8.90 8.10 -2.55
C LEU A 17 10.10 8.32 -3.51
N PRO A 18 10.60 9.54 -3.77
CA PRO A 18 11.81 9.77 -4.57
C PRO A 18 13.07 9.11 -4.01
N HIS A 19 13.27 9.16 -2.69
CA HIS A 19 14.40 8.51 -2.01
C HIS A 19 14.26 6.98 -2.00
N PHE A 20 13.03 6.46 -2.03
CA PHE A 20 12.71 5.04 -2.08
C PHE A 20 12.94 4.43 -3.46
N PHE A 21 12.72 5.18 -4.55
CA PHE A 21 13.06 4.74 -5.90
C PHE A 21 14.57 4.52 -6.08
N SER A 22 15.42 5.16 -5.25
CA SER A 22 16.86 4.84 -5.14
C SER A 22 17.14 3.40 -4.68
N PHE A 23 16.14 2.72 -4.09
CA PHE A 23 16.25 1.32 -3.69
C PHE A 23 15.28 0.40 -4.46
N LYS A 24 15.04 0.65 -5.75
CA LYS A 24 14.46 -0.36 -6.67
C LYS A 24 15.05 -1.75 -6.41
N GLN A 25 16.35 -1.82 -6.16
CA GLN A 25 17.07 -3.04 -5.81
C GLN A 25 16.53 -3.76 -4.55
N VAL A 26 16.21 -3.05 -3.47
CA VAL A 26 15.76 -3.66 -2.21
C VAL A 26 14.38 -4.27 -2.39
N SER A 27 13.45 -3.52 -2.99
CA SER A 27 12.10 -4.04 -3.27
C SER A 27 12.14 -5.23 -4.23
N VAL A 28 12.96 -5.18 -5.28
CA VAL A 28 13.09 -6.29 -6.23
C VAL A 28 13.74 -7.53 -5.59
N LEU A 29 14.71 -7.34 -4.70
CA LEU A 29 15.29 -8.44 -3.93
C LEU A 29 14.27 -9.04 -2.96
N GLN A 30 13.45 -8.23 -2.28
CA GLN A 30 12.37 -8.69 -1.42
C GLN A 30 11.30 -9.47 -2.20
N MET A 31 10.92 -9.00 -3.39
CA MET A 31 10.03 -9.73 -4.29
C MET A 31 10.61 -11.10 -4.63
N LEU A 32 11.90 -11.17 -4.97
CA LEU A 32 12.57 -12.44 -5.28
C LEU A 32 12.69 -13.35 -4.05
N GLU A 33 13.05 -12.80 -2.88
CA GLU A 33 13.10 -13.54 -1.61
C GLU A 33 11.76 -14.18 -1.30
N LYS A 34 10.66 -13.43 -1.46
CA LYS A 34 9.32 -13.95 -1.24
C LYS A 34 8.97 -15.12 -2.17
N GLN A 35 9.39 -15.05 -3.44
CA GLN A 35 9.15 -16.12 -4.41
C GLN A 35 10.00 -17.38 -4.13
N MET A 36 11.21 -17.23 -3.59
CA MET A 36 12.10 -18.37 -3.33
C MET A 36 12.08 -18.91 -1.89
N GLY A 37 11.53 -18.14 -0.96
CA GLY A 37 11.56 -18.39 0.48
C GLY A 37 12.88 -17.94 1.16
N PRO A 38 12.83 -17.61 2.47
CA PRO A 38 13.97 -17.04 3.19
C PRO A 38 15.19 -17.96 3.24
N ASP A 39 14.98 -19.29 3.32
CA ASP A 39 16.08 -20.26 3.37
C ASP A 39 16.87 -20.33 2.06
N SER A 40 16.17 -20.33 0.93
CA SER A 40 16.79 -20.35 -0.40
C SER A 40 17.52 -19.04 -0.66
N PHE A 41 16.90 -17.91 -0.30
CA PHE A 41 17.52 -16.59 -0.41
C PHE A 41 18.78 -16.49 0.46
N ARG A 42 18.71 -16.93 1.73
CA ARG A 42 19.86 -16.98 2.62
C ARG A 42 21.01 -17.83 2.07
N LYS A 43 20.71 -18.99 1.46
CA LYS A 43 21.73 -19.83 0.80
C LYS A 43 22.40 -19.09 -0.36
N ILE A 44 21.63 -18.38 -1.18
CA ILE A 44 22.17 -17.54 -2.26
C ILE A 44 23.10 -16.47 -1.68
N LEU A 45 22.67 -15.75 -0.64
CA LEU A 45 23.49 -14.74 0.02
C LEU A 45 24.79 -15.33 0.57
N GLN A 46 24.73 -16.49 1.24
CA GLN A 46 25.91 -17.20 1.74
C GLN A 46 26.90 -17.56 0.62
N MET A 47 26.42 -17.98 -0.55
CA MET A 47 27.26 -18.24 -1.72
C MET A 47 27.90 -16.97 -2.30
N ILE A 48 27.21 -15.83 -2.20
CA ILE A 48 27.70 -14.54 -2.69
C ILE A 48 28.76 -13.96 -1.75
N VAL A 49 28.57 -14.08 -0.42
CA VAL A 49 29.49 -13.51 0.58
C VAL A 49 30.61 -14.46 1.02
N ALA A 50 30.60 -15.70 0.52
CA ALA A 50 31.58 -16.73 0.89
C ALA A 50 33.04 -16.22 0.79
N PRO A 51 33.90 -16.43 1.80
CA PRO A 51 35.29 -15.98 1.78
C PRO A 51 36.11 -16.57 0.62
N THR A 52 35.71 -17.73 0.13
CA THR A 52 36.37 -18.45 -0.98
C THR A 52 36.05 -17.86 -2.36
N ARG A 53 35.08 -16.94 -2.47
CA ARG A 53 34.70 -16.33 -3.74
C ARG A 53 35.72 -15.26 -4.14
N ALA A 54 36.40 -15.47 -5.27
CA ALA A 54 37.44 -14.57 -5.77
C ALA A 54 36.91 -13.17 -6.14
N SER A 55 35.67 -13.07 -6.66
CA SER A 55 35.03 -11.80 -7.01
C SER A 55 34.06 -11.34 -5.93
N ARG A 56 34.16 -10.06 -5.53
CA ARG A 56 33.19 -9.38 -4.65
C ARG A 56 31.99 -8.79 -5.40
N THR A 57 31.93 -8.95 -6.73
CA THR A 57 30.82 -8.51 -7.56
C THR A 57 30.07 -9.70 -8.14
N LEU A 58 28.80 -9.47 -8.49
CA LEU A 58 27.90 -10.46 -9.09
C LEU A 58 27.14 -9.79 -10.22
N SER A 59 27.21 -10.38 -11.41
CA SER A 59 26.41 -9.92 -12.55
C SER A 59 24.94 -10.35 -12.42
N THR A 60 24.03 -9.60 -13.03
CA THR A 60 22.61 -9.95 -13.11
C THR A 60 22.39 -11.36 -13.67
N LYS A 61 23.21 -11.78 -14.64
CA LYS A 61 23.14 -13.12 -15.25
C LYS A 61 23.51 -14.23 -14.26
N GLU A 62 24.55 -14.03 -13.46
CA GLU A 62 24.95 -14.98 -12.42
C GLU A 62 23.90 -15.05 -11.31
N PHE A 63 23.36 -13.91 -10.87
CA PHE A 63 22.30 -13.89 -9.87
C PHE A 63 21.03 -14.59 -10.38
N ARG A 64 20.64 -14.37 -11.65
CA ARG A 64 19.54 -15.11 -12.29
C ARG A 64 19.77 -16.62 -12.30
N HIS A 65 21.02 -17.05 -12.52
CA HIS A 65 21.36 -18.47 -12.45
C HIS A 65 21.26 -19.02 -11.01
N LEU A 66 21.69 -18.27 -10.00
CA LEU A 66 21.52 -18.64 -8.59
C LEU A 66 20.04 -18.69 -8.18
N ALA A 67 19.24 -17.72 -8.62
CA ALA A 67 17.79 -17.68 -8.39
C ALA A 67 17.10 -18.90 -9.02
N ASN A 68 17.53 -19.34 -10.21
CA ASN A 68 17.02 -20.58 -10.82
C ASN A 68 17.47 -21.83 -10.07
N LYS A 69 18.78 -21.96 -9.80
CA LYS A 69 19.40 -23.20 -9.32
C LYS A 69 19.20 -23.43 -7.82
N VAL A 70 19.34 -22.38 -7.03
CA VAL A 70 19.30 -22.42 -5.55
C VAL A 70 17.96 -21.90 -5.05
N GLY A 71 17.45 -20.84 -5.69
CA GLY A 71 16.14 -20.26 -5.38
C GLY A 71 14.95 -21.12 -5.86
N ASN A 72 15.21 -22.18 -6.63
CA ASN A 72 14.20 -23.04 -7.23
C ASN A 72 13.15 -22.28 -8.07
N LEU A 73 13.50 -21.10 -8.58
CA LEU A 73 12.60 -20.30 -9.41
C LEU A 73 12.60 -20.82 -10.84
N GLU A 74 11.41 -21.06 -11.39
CA GLU A 74 11.28 -21.65 -12.71
C GLU A 74 11.77 -20.72 -13.82
N ARG A 75 12.25 -21.31 -14.93
CA ARG A 75 12.76 -20.54 -16.08
C ARG A 75 11.71 -19.61 -16.70
N PRO A 76 10.42 -19.99 -16.86
CA PRO A 76 9.39 -19.09 -17.38
C PRO A 76 9.22 -17.85 -16.50
N PHE A 77 9.08 -18.02 -15.18
CA PHE A 77 9.01 -16.91 -14.22
C PHE A 77 10.21 -15.97 -14.36
N LEU A 78 11.44 -16.51 -14.39
CA LEU A 78 12.65 -15.69 -14.50
C LEU A 78 12.77 -14.96 -15.84
N LYS A 79 12.23 -15.53 -16.92
CA LYS A 79 12.17 -14.91 -18.25
C LYS A 79 11.23 -13.72 -18.29
N GLU A 80 10.20 -13.67 -17.45
CA GLU A 80 9.30 -12.53 -17.33
C GLU A 80 9.79 -11.54 -16.29
N PHE A 81 10.24 -12.03 -15.13
CA PHE A 81 10.62 -11.21 -13.98
C PHE A 81 11.82 -10.32 -14.26
N PHE A 82 12.92 -10.87 -14.78
CA PHE A 82 14.15 -10.09 -14.95
C PHE A 82 14.00 -8.95 -15.97
N PRO A 83 13.45 -9.18 -17.18
CA PRO A 83 13.22 -8.09 -18.13
C PRO A 83 12.35 -6.98 -17.55
N ARG A 84 11.30 -7.31 -16.80
CA ARG A 84 10.32 -6.33 -16.30
C ARG A 84 10.75 -5.62 -15.03
N TRP A 85 11.19 -6.37 -14.02
CA TRP A 85 11.52 -5.84 -12.70
C TRP A 85 12.97 -5.42 -12.57
N VAL A 86 13.90 -6.04 -13.29
CA VAL A 86 15.34 -5.74 -13.17
C VAL A 86 15.81 -4.81 -14.28
N GLU A 87 15.58 -5.20 -15.53
CA GLU A 87 16.21 -4.60 -16.71
C GLU A 87 15.46 -3.36 -17.24
N SER A 88 14.13 -3.32 -17.07
CA SER A 88 13.29 -2.19 -17.53
C SER A 88 13.33 -1.01 -16.56
N SER A 89 13.13 0.21 -17.08
CA SER A 89 12.90 1.41 -16.28
C SER A 89 11.41 1.57 -15.91
N GLY A 90 11.13 2.40 -14.90
CA GLY A 90 9.78 2.62 -14.40
C GLY A 90 9.25 1.53 -13.47
N CYS A 91 7.99 1.70 -13.10
CA CYS A 91 7.21 0.82 -12.26
C CYS A 91 5.72 0.86 -12.68
N PRO A 92 4.95 -0.19 -12.35
CA PRO A 92 3.52 -0.20 -12.58
C PRO A 92 2.82 0.98 -11.89
N VAL A 93 1.90 1.60 -12.61
CA VAL A 93 0.91 2.53 -12.05
C VAL A 93 -0.42 1.81 -12.01
N MET A 94 -0.95 1.59 -10.82
CA MET A 94 -2.21 0.90 -10.58
C MET A 94 -3.25 1.91 -10.14
N ARG A 95 -4.30 2.11 -10.94
CA ARG A 95 -5.46 2.93 -10.56
C ARG A 95 -6.63 2.00 -10.31
N LEU A 96 -7.12 1.98 -9.09
CA LEU A 96 -8.18 1.09 -8.67
C LEU A 96 -9.39 1.88 -8.16
N GLY A 97 -10.58 1.37 -8.39
CA GLY A 97 -11.83 1.91 -7.87
C GLY A 97 -12.83 0.79 -7.60
N ILE A 98 -13.69 0.97 -6.59
CA ILE A 98 -14.65 -0.06 -6.18
C ILE A 98 -16.10 0.37 -6.35
N SER A 99 -16.96 -0.62 -6.61
CA SER A 99 -18.40 -0.54 -6.50
C SER A 99 -18.92 -1.74 -5.73
N TYR A 100 -19.74 -1.54 -4.71
CA TYR A 100 -20.34 -2.63 -3.93
C TYR A 100 -21.78 -2.90 -4.37
N SER A 101 -22.04 -4.14 -4.80
CA SER A 101 -23.37 -4.60 -5.18
C SER A 101 -24.07 -5.26 -4.00
N LYS A 102 -24.93 -4.52 -3.30
CA LYS A 102 -25.79 -5.06 -2.21
C LYS A 102 -26.61 -6.26 -2.64
N ARG A 103 -27.14 -6.24 -3.87
CA ARG A 103 -27.99 -7.33 -4.42
C ARG A 103 -27.21 -8.62 -4.60
N ARG A 104 -25.96 -8.52 -5.06
CA ARG A 104 -25.07 -9.67 -5.32
C ARG A 104 -24.18 -10.01 -4.12
N ASN A 105 -24.14 -9.14 -3.10
CA ASN A 105 -23.21 -9.17 -1.98
C ASN A 105 -21.74 -9.34 -2.40
N LEU A 106 -21.28 -8.53 -3.34
CA LEU A 106 -19.90 -8.56 -3.84
C LEU A 106 -19.40 -7.18 -4.21
N VAL A 107 -18.08 -7.05 -4.27
CA VAL A 107 -17.36 -5.86 -4.72
C VAL A 107 -16.89 -6.06 -6.15
N GLU A 108 -17.21 -5.11 -7.02
CA GLU A 108 -16.63 -4.96 -8.35
C GLU A 108 -15.43 -4.01 -8.21
N LEU A 109 -14.22 -4.54 -8.37
CA LEU A 109 -12.97 -3.78 -8.31
C LEU A 109 -12.49 -3.53 -9.75
N ALA A 110 -12.64 -2.30 -10.21
CA ALA A 110 -12.09 -1.84 -11.48
C ALA A 110 -10.59 -1.53 -11.30
N VAL A 111 -9.78 -2.04 -12.22
CA VAL A 111 -8.32 -1.93 -12.22
C VAL A 111 -7.88 -1.37 -13.57
N SER A 112 -7.14 -0.26 -13.53
CA SER A 112 -6.46 0.34 -14.67
C SER A 112 -4.95 0.33 -14.43
N ARG A 113 -4.21 -0.21 -15.39
CA ARG A 113 -2.76 -0.41 -15.34
C ARG A 113 -2.07 0.53 -16.31
N GLY A 114 -0.97 1.12 -15.87
CA GLY A 114 -0.07 1.93 -16.67
C GLY A 114 1.38 1.76 -16.23
N CYS A 115 2.27 2.60 -16.77
CA CYS A 115 3.68 2.64 -16.40
C CYS A 115 4.10 4.09 -16.11
N THR A 116 5.02 4.27 -15.17
CA THR A 116 5.66 5.57 -14.94
C THR A 116 6.61 5.99 -16.07
N THR A 117 7.12 5.06 -16.88
CA THR A 117 7.87 5.43 -18.10
C THR A 117 6.92 6.00 -19.13
N LYS A 118 7.14 7.27 -19.48
CA LYS A 118 6.54 7.87 -20.66
C LYS A 118 7.10 7.16 -21.88
N VAL A 119 6.29 6.36 -22.55
CA VAL A 119 6.62 5.94 -23.92
C VAL A 119 6.54 7.21 -24.74
N ASP A 120 7.66 7.75 -25.23
CA ASP A 120 7.62 8.80 -26.24
C ASP A 120 6.83 8.24 -27.43
N PRO A 121 5.66 8.80 -27.77
CA PRO A 121 4.96 8.42 -28.98
C PRO A 121 5.76 9.00 -30.15
N GLY A 122 6.77 8.26 -30.62
CA GLY A 122 7.45 8.57 -31.87
C GLY A 122 6.40 8.69 -32.99
N PRO A 123 6.53 9.65 -33.91
CA PRO A 123 5.47 9.99 -34.87
C PRO A 123 5.15 8.90 -35.92
N ASP A 124 5.92 7.81 -36.00
CA ASP A 124 5.84 6.82 -37.09
C ASP A 124 5.32 5.42 -36.69
N ILE A 125 4.33 5.32 -35.78
CA ILE A 125 3.65 4.05 -35.50
C ILE A 125 2.19 4.12 -35.96
N ARG A 126 2.04 4.19 -37.28
CA ARG A 126 0.89 3.59 -37.97
C ARG A 126 1.28 2.18 -38.40
N THR A 127 1.54 1.31 -37.43
CA THR A 127 1.80 -0.10 -37.69
C THR A 127 0.88 -0.89 -36.77
N ASN A 128 -0.08 -1.55 -37.42
CA ASN A 128 -0.94 -2.65 -37.00
C ASN A 128 -1.00 -2.97 -35.51
N GLY A 129 -2.23 -3.06 -35.00
CA GLY A 129 -2.57 -3.40 -33.61
C GLY A 129 -2.20 -4.81 -33.14
N ASP A 130 -0.98 -5.25 -33.41
CA ASP A 130 -0.28 -6.15 -32.50
C ASP A 130 0.23 -5.27 -31.36
N SER A 131 -0.48 -5.34 -30.24
CA SER A 131 0.00 -4.90 -28.94
C SER A 131 1.46 -5.31 -28.83
N ARG A 132 2.37 -4.31 -28.84
CA ARG A 132 3.81 -4.57 -28.71
C ARG A 132 3.99 -5.56 -27.56
N GLU A 133 4.79 -6.59 -27.77
CA GLU A 133 5.18 -7.60 -26.77
C GLU A 133 5.63 -6.97 -25.43
N GLY A 134 6.02 -5.69 -25.47
CA GLY A 134 6.26 -4.80 -24.33
C GLY A 134 5.06 -4.41 -23.46
N ASP A 135 3.82 -4.81 -23.77
CA ASP A 135 2.60 -4.42 -23.04
C ASP A 135 2.03 -5.51 -22.11
N THR A 136 2.74 -6.63 -21.92
CA THR A 136 2.27 -7.74 -21.07
C THR A 136 2.22 -7.43 -19.56
N GLY A 137 2.58 -6.21 -19.13
CA GLY A 137 2.60 -5.79 -17.72
C GLY A 137 3.76 -6.39 -16.91
N TRP A 138 3.57 -6.53 -15.58
CA TRP A 138 4.58 -7.05 -14.66
C TRP A 138 4.14 -8.39 -14.10
N PRO A 139 5.02 -9.40 -13.98
CA PRO A 139 4.62 -10.66 -13.38
C PRO A 139 4.31 -10.45 -11.90
N GLY A 140 3.17 -11.00 -11.47
CA GLY A 140 2.69 -10.88 -10.10
C GLY A 140 1.18 -10.90 -9.99
N MET A 141 0.71 -11.16 -8.78
CA MET A 141 -0.70 -11.11 -8.39
C MET A 141 -0.77 -10.36 -7.06
N MET A 142 -1.29 -9.14 -7.11
CA MET A 142 -1.42 -8.25 -5.97
C MET A 142 -2.61 -8.64 -5.10
N SER A 143 -2.40 -8.53 -3.79
CA SER A 143 -3.40 -8.84 -2.77
C SER A 143 -4.24 -7.63 -2.42
N VAL A 144 -5.52 -7.86 -2.20
CA VAL A 144 -6.49 -6.90 -1.72
C VAL A 144 -7.07 -7.44 -0.41
N ARG A 145 -7.03 -6.63 0.65
CA ARG A 145 -7.58 -6.97 1.96
C ARG A 145 -8.91 -6.26 2.16
N VAL A 146 -9.97 -7.03 2.33
CA VAL A 146 -11.33 -6.54 2.54
C VAL A 146 -11.64 -6.59 4.04
N HIS A 147 -11.94 -5.43 4.61
CA HIS A 147 -12.40 -5.33 5.99
C HIS A 147 -13.93 -5.29 6.00
N GLU A 148 -14.53 -6.33 6.55
CA GLU A 148 -15.97 -6.50 6.68
C GLU A 148 -16.39 -6.39 8.16
N THR A 149 -17.70 -6.35 8.42
CA THR A 149 -18.22 -6.26 9.79
C THR A 149 -17.91 -7.47 10.68
N ASP A 150 -17.68 -8.64 10.08
CA ASP A 150 -17.42 -9.90 10.79
C ASP A 150 -15.95 -10.36 10.73
N GLY A 151 -15.11 -9.73 9.92
CA GLY A 151 -13.76 -10.22 9.69
C GLY A 151 -12.97 -9.43 8.66
N VAL A 152 -11.75 -9.93 8.43
CA VAL A 152 -10.80 -9.37 7.47
C VAL A 152 -10.39 -10.51 6.54
N TYR A 153 -10.47 -10.27 5.23
CA TYR A 153 -10.29 -11.30 4.21
C TYR A 153 -9.25 -10.84 3.17
N ASP A 154 -8.21 -11.64 2.97
CA ASP A 154 -7.15 -11.39 1.99
C ASP A 154 -7.44 -12.10 0.66
N HIS A 155 -7.41 -11.35 -0.43
CA HIS A 155 -7.72 -11.80 -1.78
C HIS A 155 -6.54 -11.52 -2.72
N PRO A 156 -5.71 -12.51 -3.07
CA PRO A 156 -4.67 -12.37 -4.08
C PRO A 156 -5.29 -12.46 -5.47
N ILE A 157 -5.93 -11.38 -5.94
CA ILE A 157 -6.84 -11.42 -7.10
C ILE A 157 -6.60 -10.34 -8.14
N VAL A 158 -5.63 -9.44 -7.94
CA VAL A 158 -5.34 -8.36 -8.89
C VAL A 158 -4.09 -8.74 -9.70
N PRO A 159 -4.22 -9.22 -10.95
CA PRO A 159 -3.05 -9.49 -11.79
C PRO A 159 -2.22 -8.22 -12.00
N MET A 160 -0.89 -8.33 -12.02
CA MET A 160 0.01 -7.22 -12.37
C MET A 160 0.30 -7.15 -13.88
N ALA A 161 -0.15 -8.18 -14.61
CA ALA A 161 0.02 -8.40 -16.03
C ALA A 161 -1.34 -8.64 -16.71
N GLY A 162 -1.37 -8.57 -18.04
CA GLY A 162 -2.57 -8.79 -18.86
C GLY A 162 -3.25 -7.50 -19.30
N GLU A 163 -4.57 -7.52 -19.43
CA GLU A 163 -5.35 -6.40 -19.94
C GLU A 163 -5.14 -5.11 -19.13
N ALA A 164 -4.96 -3.98 -19.81
CA ALA A 164 -4.72 -2.69 -19.15
C ALA A 164 -5.92 -2.22 -18.32
N LEU A 165 -7.15 -2.59 -18.71
CA LEU A 165 -8.37 -2.33 -17.98
C LEU A 165 -9.05 -3.66 -17.69
N GLN A 166 -9.37 -3.90 -16.41
CA GLN A 166 -10.01 -5.13 -15.97
C GLN A 166 -10.97 -4.83 -14.82
N VAL A 167 -12.04 -5.61 -14.68
CA VAL A 167 -12.85 -5.66 -13.47
C VAL A 167 -12.70 -7.03 -12.83
N VAL A 168 -12.39 -7.06 -11.54
CA VAL A 168 -12.33 -8.30 -10.74
C VAL A 168 -13.45 -8.28 -9.69
N GLU A 169 -14.02 -9.44 -9.40
CA GLU A 169 -15.11 -9.57 -8.43
C GLU A 169 -14.60 -10.16 -7.11
N ILE A 170 -15.01 -9.55 -5.98
CA ILE A 170 -14.69 -10.03 -4.63
C ILE A 170 -15.97 -10.36 -3.90
N GLN A 171 -16.16 -11.64 -3.56
CA GLN A 171 -17.31 -12.09 -2.79
C GLN A 171 -17.22 -11.58 -1.34
N CYS A 172 -18.22 -10.85 -0.85
CA CYS A 172 -18.32 -10.50 0.56
C CYS A 172 -18.85 -11.69 1.39
N HIS A 173 -18.33 -11.85 2.60
CA HIS A 173 -18.65 -12.95 3.51
C HIS A 173 -19.71 -12.55 4.54
N SER A 174 -19.62 -11.32 5.05
CA SER A 174 -20.57 -10.72 5.97
C SER A 174 -21.96 -10.62 5.37
N LYS A 175 -22.96 -10.84 6.22
CA LYS A 175 -24.37 -10.70 5.85
C LYS A 175 -24.80 -9.24 5.86
N VAL A 176 -25.51 -8.82 4.82
CA VAL A 176 -26.16 -7.51 4.78
C VAL A 176 -27.20 -7.41 5.91
N ALA A 177 -27.18 -6.31 6.66
CA ALA A 177 -28.14 -6.10 7.73
C ALA A 177 -29.58 -6.01 7.17
N ALA A 178 -30.48 -6.87 7.66
CA ALA A 178 -31.89 -6.81 7.32
C ALA A 178 -32.58 -5.70 8.12
N LYS A 179 -33.16 -4.69 7.45
CA LYS A 179 -33.97 -3.67 8.12
C LYS A 179 -35.16 -4.32 8.83
N ARG A 180 -35.17 -4.28 10.16
CA ARG A 180 -36.39 -4.52 10.95
C ARG A 180 -37.24 -3.26 10.86
N PHE A 181 -38.20 -3.24 9.94
CA PHE A 181 -39.30 -2.27 10.02
C PHE A 181 -40.09 -2.53 11.31
N GLN A 182 -39.91 -1.68 12.32
CA GLN A 182 -40.91 -1.56 13.38
C GLN A 182 -42.17 -1.02 12.71
N LYS A 183 -43.20 -1.87 12.53
CA LYS A 183 -44.54 -1.45 12.14
C LYS A 183 -45.04 -0.42 13.16
N THR A 184 -44.89 0.86 12.86
CA THR A 184 -45.60 1.91 13.57
C THR A 184 -47.08 1.77 13.23
N LYS A 185 -47.83 1.32 14.23
CA LYS A 185 -49.26 1.12 14.23
C LYS A 185 -49.96 2.49 14.16
N LYS A 186 -50.78 2.66 13.12
CA LYS A 186 -52.05 3.43 13.09
C LYS A 186 -52.00 4.96 12.97
N GLY A 187 -52.66 5.43 11.89
CA GLY A 187 -53.15 6.81 11.66
C GLY A 187 -52.07 7.73 11.10
N SER A 188 -52.23 8.47 10.00
CA SER A 188 -53.42 9.06 9.38
C SER A 188 -53.08 9.42 7.91
N LYS A 189 -54.14 9.66 7.13
CA LYS A 189 -54.25 9.82 5.67
C LYS A 189 -53.33 10.84 4.97
N PRO A 190 -53.19 10.74 3.64
CA PRO A 190 -52.10 11.32 2.85
C PRO A 190 -52.46 12.71 2.31
N ASP A 191 -51.47 13.60 2.28
CA ASP A 191 -51.50 14.76 1.38
C ASP A 191 -50.19 14.75 0.57
N GLY A 192 -50.36 14.89 -0.73
CA GLY A 192 -49.33 14.63 -1.73
C GLY A 192 -48.30 15.73 -1.77
N SER A 193 -47.04 15.35 -1.64
CA SER A 193 -45.92 16.12 -2.15
C SER A 193 -44.89 15.12 -2.68
N ASP A 194 -44.92 14.96 -4.01
CA ASP A 194 -43.81 14.43 -4.79
C ASP A 194 -42.65 15.42 -4.64
N GLU A 195 -41.86 15.27 -3.59
CA GLU A 195 -40.53 15.85 -3.56
C GLU A 195 -39.54 14.71 -3.72
N ASN A 196 -38.86 14.77 -4.86
CA ASN A 196 -37.68 14.04 -5.23
C ASN A 196 -36.61 14.28 -4.14
N ILE A 197 -36.74 13.58 -3.00
CA ILE A 197 -35.78 13.63 -1.89
C ILE A 197 -34.51 12.95 -2.37
N ASP A 198 -33.69 13.78 -3.00
CA ASP A 198 -32.24 13.80 -2.96
C ASP A 198 -31.56 12.42 -3.00
N ALA A 199 -31.15 12.05 -4.23
CA ALA A 199 -30.20 10.98 -4.49
C ALA A 199 -28.94 11.04 -3.60
N SER A 200 -28.56 12.24 -3.13
CA SER A 200 -27.42 12.46 -2.22
C SER A 200 -27.61 11.85 -0.81
N ASN A 201 -28.84 11.73 -0.31
CA ASN A 201 -29.13 11.10 0.98
C ASN A 201 -29.21 9.56 0.89
N GLN A 202 -29.44 9.03 -0.31
CA GLN A 202 -29.52 7.59 -0.53
C GLN A 202 -28.14 6.93 -0.48
N ASP A 203 -27.10 7.60 -0.99
CA ASP A 203 -25.72 7.09 -0.94
C ASP A 203 -25.17 7.01 0.49
N ASN A 204 -25.38 8.04 1.31
CA ASN A 204 -24.93 8.02 2.72
C ASN A 204 -25.67 6.97 3.56
N ARG A 205 -26.99 6.81 3.37
CA ARG A 205 -27.77 5.77 4.07
C ARG A 205 -27.47 4.37 3.55
N ALA A 206 -27.15 4.23 2.26
CA ALA A 206 -26.73 2.96 1.70
C ALA A 206 -25.38 2.50 2.28
N SER A 207 -24.48 3.41 2.63
CA SER A 207 -23.19 3.08 3.23
C SER A 207 -23.29 2.47 4.64
N MET A 208 -24.29 2.85 5.45
CA MET A 208 -24.41 2.35 6.84
C MET A 208 -24.87 0.89 6.94
N ASP A 209 -25.63 0.41 5.96
CA ASP A 209 -26.18 -0.96 5.94
C ASP A 209 -25.26 -1.96 5.20
N ALA A 210 -24.15 -1.48 4.61
CA ALA A 210 -23.22 -2.34 3.89
C ALA A 210 -22.30 -3.07 4.88
N PRO A 211 -22.09 -4.39 4.72
CA PRO A 211 -21.14 -5.13 5.55
C PRO A 211 -19.68 -4.71 5.32
N LEU A 212 -19.41 -4.02 4.22
CA LEU A 212 -18.09 -3.60 3.79
C LEU A 212 -17.66 -2.32 4.51
N LEU A 213 -16.56 -2.38 5.26
CA LEU A 213 -16.05 -1.26 6.05
C LEU A 213 -14.99 -0.45 5.31
N TRP A 214 -13.94 -1.09 4.80
CA TRP A 214 -12.91 -0.50 3.92
C TRP A 214 -12.11 -1.59 3.21
N ILE A 215 -11.30 -1.19 2.22
CA ILE A 215 -10.43 -2.09 1.48
C ILE A 215 -9.00 -1.53 1.48
N ARG A 216 -8.02 -2.42 1.60
CA ARG A 216 -6.61 -2.10 1.37
C ARG A 216 -6.10 -2.82 0.14
N VAL A 217 -5.32 -2.10 -0.66
CA VAL A 217 -4.63 -2.65 -1.84
C VAL A 217 -3.15 -2.79 -1.46
N ASP A 218 -2.58 -3.97 -1.73
CA ASP A 218 -1.21 -4.33 -1.38
C ASP A 218 -0.86 -4.03 0.10
N PRO A 219 -1.62 -4.59 1.07
CA PRO A 219 -1.46 -4.26 2.49
C PRO A 219 -0.06 -4.58 3.04
N GLU A 220 0.61 -5.58 2.45
CA GLU A 220 1.96 -6.01 2.85
C GLU A 220 3.08 -5.31 2.03
N MET A 221 2.72 -4.36 1.14
CA MET A 221 3.64 -3.58 0.30
C MET A 221 4.62 -4.46 -0.50
N GLU A 222 4.09 -5.49 -1.15
CA GLU A 222 4.87 -6.52 -1.83
C GLU A 222 5.42 -6.05 -3.17
N TYR A 223 4.77 -5.05 -3.78
CA TYR A 223 5.09 -4.59 -5.12
C TYR A 223 5.67 -3.18 -5.11
N LEU A 224 6.69 -2.99 -5.92
CA LEU A 224 7.15 -1.66 -6.28
C LEU A 224 6.18 -1.08 -7.31
N ALA A 225 5.14 -0.38 -6.85
CA ALA A 225 4.10 0.19 -7.70
C ALA A 225 3.60 1.54 -7.16
N GLU A 226 3.13 2.40 -8.07
CA GLU A 226 2.37 3.60 -7.73
C GLU A 226 0.88 3.24 -7.67
N ILE A 227 0.26 3.28 -6.49
CA ILE A 227 -1.12 2.82 -6.29
C ILE A 227 -2.03 4.01 -6.00
N HIS A 228 -3.01 4.23 -6.89
CA HIS A 228 -4.11 5.19 -6.73
C HIS A 228 -5.40 4.45 -6.47
N PHE A 229 -5.83 4.38 -5.21
CA PHE A 229 -7.05 3.68 -4.84
C PHE A 229 -8.19 4.65 -4.53
N HIS A 230 -9.37 4.38 -5.08
CA HIS A 230 -10.58 5.15 -4.84
C HIS A 230 -11.64 4.27 -4.17
N GLN A 231 -12.03 4.67 -2.96
CA GLN A 231 -13.17 4.13 -2.22
C GLN A 231 -13.99 5.28 -1.62
N PRO A 232 -15.26 5.05 -1.24
CA PRO A 232 -16.10 6.07 -0.61
C PRO A 232 -15.45 6.71 0.63
N VAL A 233 -15.75 7.99 0.88
CA VAL A 233 -15.18 8.77 2.00
C VAL A 233 -15.39 8.08 3.35
N GLN A 234 -16.56 7.47 3.57
CA GLN A 234 -16.85 6.76 4.82
C GLN A 234 -15.91 5.57 5.06
N MET A 235 -15.41 4.92 4.00
CA MET A 235 -14.45 3.83 4.13
C MET A 235 -13.07 4.33 4.54
N TRP A 236 -12.63 5.49 4.02
CA TRP A 236 -11.41 6.13 4.50
C TRP A 236 -11.51 6.53 5.98
N ILE A 237 -12.67 7.03 6.42
CA ILE A 237 -12.92 7.32 7.84
C ILE A 237 -12.82 6.03 8.67
N ASN A 238 -13.48 4.94 8.23
CA ASN A 238 -13.38 3.66 8.92
C ASN A 238 -11.93 3.16 9.01
N GLN A 239 -11.16 3.28 7.92
CA GLN A 239 -9.75 2.89 7.88
C GLN A 239 -8.92 3.70 8.87
N LEU A 240 -9.10 5.02 8.94
CA LEU A 240 -8.41 5.88 9.90
C LEU A 240 -8.75 5.52 11.36
N GLU A 241 -10.03 5.31 11.66
CA GLU A 241 -10.50 5.11 13.03
C GLU A 241 -10.27 3.69 13.57
N LYS A 242 -10.22 2.68 12.69
CA LYS A 242 -10.30 1.26 13.11
C LYS A 242 -9.10 0.43 12.70
N ASP A 243 -8.35 0.82 11.68
CA ASP A 243 -7.14 0.09 11.30
C ASP A 243 -6.05 0.33 12.34
N LYS A 244 -5.25 -0.70 12.64
CA LYS A 244 -4.12 -0.63 13.58
C LYS A 244 -2.79 -0.40 12.88
N ASP A 245 -2.79 -0.40 11.55
CA ASP A 245 -1.62 -0.18 10.72
C ASP A 245 -1.39 1.31 10.47
N VAL A 246 -0.19 1.79 10.84
CA VAL A 246 0.19 3.20 10.71
C VAL A 246 0.28 3.65 9.25
N ILE A 247 0.71 2.79 8.33
CA ILE A 247 0.75 3.08 6.88
C ILE A 247 -0.68 3.23 6.35
N SER A 248 -1.58 2.34 6.78
CA SER A 248 -3.00 2.41 6.44
C SER A 248 -3.65 3.71 6.93
N GLN A 249 -3.41 4.08 8.20
CA GLN A 249 -3.91 5.33 8.77
C GLN A 249 -3.31 6.55 8.06
N SER A 250 -2.00 6.54 7.78
CA SER A 250 -1.33 7.62 7.04
C SER A 250 -1.89 7.79 5.63
N GLN A 251 -2.21 6.70 4.94
CA GLN A 251 -2.86 6.75 3.63
C GLN A 251 -4.25 7.39 3.73
N ALA A 252 -5.06 6.96 4.69
CA ALA A 252 -6.39 7.52 4.92
C ALA A 252 -6.33 9.03 5.20
N ILE A 253 -5.39 9.49 6.03
CA ILE A 253 -5.18 10.92 6.31
C ILE A 253 -4.86 11.70 5.02
N SER A 254 -3.91 11.22 4.22
CA SER A 254 -3.50 11.87 2.96
C SER A 254 -4.65 12.04 1.97
N VAL A 255 -5.56 11.05 1.90
CA VAL A 255 -6.75 11.13 1.03
C VAL A 255 -7.82 12.04 1.63
N LEU A 256 -8.08 11.94 2.93
CA LEU A 256 -9.09 12.74 3.63
C LEU A 256 -8.75 14.24 3.65
N GLU A 257 -7.47 14.60 3.77
CA GLU A 257 -6.98 15.98 3.69
C GLU A 257 -7.26 16.61 2.32
N LYS A 258 -7.15 15.81 1.25
CA LYS A 258 -7.40 16.24 -0.14
C LYS A 258 -8.87 16.18 -0.54
N SER A 259 -9.76 15.77 0.37
CA SER A 259 -11.19 15.68 0.07
C SER A 259 -11.75 17.07 -0.23
N PRO A 260 -12.43 17.28 -1.38
CA PRO A 260 -12.89 18.60 -1.78
C PRO A 260 -14.01 19.16 -0.88
N GLN A 261 -14.67 18.32 -0.07
CA GLN A 261 -15.59 18.75 0.98
C GLN A 261 -15.11 18.18 2.32
N LEU A 262 -14.44 19.01 3.13
CA LEU A 262 -14.09 18.66 4.50
C LEU A 262 -15.35 18.64 5.37
N THR A 263 -16.11 17.55 5.26
CA THR A 263 -17.36 17.37 6.02
C THR A 263 -17.07 17.30 7.53
N PHE A 264 -18.12 17.49 8.34
CA PHE A 264 -18.02 17.33 9.79
C PHE A 264 -17.47 15.95 10.19
N ALA A 265 -17.88 14.89 9.49
CA ALA A 265 -17.41 13.53 9.73
C ALA A 265 -15.89 13.40 9.53
N VAL A 266 -15.36 13.95 8.43
CA VAL A 266 -13.91 13.93 8.15
C VAL A 266 -13.15 14.75 9.20
N THR A 267 -13.64 15.95 9.51
CA THR A 267 -13.03 16.83 10.52
C THR A 267 -12.99 16.16 11.89
N ASN A 268 -14.09 15.51 12.28
CA ASN A 268 -14.21 14.80 13.55
C ASN A 268 -13.27 13.59 13.61
N ALA A 269 -13.21 12.78 12.55
CA ALA A 269 -12.30 11.63 12.47
C ALA A 269 -10.82 12.04 12.61
N LEU A 270 -10.40 13.08 11.88
CA LEU A 270 -9.03 13.62 11.98
C LEU A 270 -8.74 14.20 13.37
N ASN A 271 -9.67 14.95 13.96
CA ASN A 271 -9.52 15.49 15.30
C ASN A 271 -9.47 14.41 16.39
N ASN A 272 -10.28 13.35 16.27
CA ASN A 272 -10.28 12.23 17.19
C ASN A 272 -8.94 11.50 17.13
N PHE A 273 -8.43 11.21 15.94
CA PHE A 273 -7.10 10.61 15.77
C PHE A 273 -5.98 11.47 16.41
N LEU A 274 -6.04 12.79 16.20
CA LEU A 274 -5.10 13.75 16.81
C LEU A 274 -5.25 13.89 18.34
N ASN A 275 -6.42 13.61 18.91
CA ASN A 275 -6.65 13.72 20.35
C ASN A 275 -6.48 12.39 21.09
N ASP A 276 -6.68 11.25 20.43
CA ASP A 276 -6.37 9.92 20.98
C ASP A 276 -4.88 9.83 21.33
N THR A 277 -4.04 10.45 20.51
CA THR A 277 -2.59 10.64 20.73
C THR A 277 -2.22 11.68 21.80
N LYS A 278 -3.19 12.37 22.43
CA LYS A 278 -2.95 13.21 23.61
C LYS A 278 -3.23 12.47 24.92
N GLY A 279 -4.12 11.47 24.89
CA GLY A 279 -4.47 10.65 26.05
C GLY A 279 -3.42 9.59 26.34
N THR A 280 -2.83 9.01 25.29
CA THR A 280 -1.47 8.52 25.40
C THR A 280 -0.58 9.75 25.37
N GLU A 281 0.16 10.07 26.45
CA GLU A 281 1.40 10.86 26.26
C GLU A 281 2.06 10.30 25.00
N LEU A 282 2.68 11.11 24.15
CA LEU A 282 3.44 10.73 22.95
C LEU A 282 4.48 9.63 23.26
N THR A 283 4.04 8.46 23.68
CA THR A 283 4.77 7.51 24.50
C THR A 283 5.61 6.72 23.53
N GLY A 284 5.06 6.39 22.36
CA GLY A 284 5.82 5.92 21.22
C GLY A 284 6.96 6.88 20.87
N LEU A 285 6.70 8.19 20.73
CA LEU A 285 7.76 9.17 20.46
C LEU A 285 8.76 9.27 21.63
N LEU A 286 8.30 9.24 22.89
CA LEU A 286 9.15 9.26 24.07
C LEU A 286 10.01 8.00 24.13
N HIS A 287 9.48 6.83 23.76
CA HIS A 287 10.23 5.58 23.65
C HIS A 287 11.21 5.63 22.49
N LEU A 288 10.82 6.19 21.34
CA LEU A 288 11.68 6.37 20.17
C LEU A 288 12.83 7.33 20.50
N VAL A 289 12.55 8.46 21.14
CA VAL A 289 13.53 9.43 21.62
C VAL A 289 14.39 8.83 22.73
N LYS A 290 13.83 8.04 23.65
CA LYS A 290 14.59 7.34 24.70
C LYS A 290 15.51 6.29 24.11
N PHE A 291 15.04 5.53 23.12
CA PHE A 291 15.83 4.55 22.39
C PHE A 291 16.94 5.21 21.58
N TYR A 292 16.60 6.28 20.84
CA TYR A 292 17.59 7.09 20.14
C TYR A 292 18.64 7.63 21.12
N LYS A 293 18.22 8.17 22.28
CA LYS A 293 19.14 8.67 23.30
C LYS A 293 20.02 7.57 23.89
N SER A 294 19.49 6.38 24.15
CA SER A 294 20.31 5.29 24.70
C SER A 294 21.38 4.78 23.75
N ARG A 295 21.17 4.90 22.43
CA ARG A 295 22.11 4.42 21.39
C ARG A 295 23.01 5.51 20.81
N ARG A 296 22.47 6.70 20.57
CA ARG A 296 23.10 7.76 19.77
C ARG A 296 23.31 9.05 20.53
N PHE A 297 22.96 9.17 21.81
CA PHE A 297 23.21 10.38 22.58
C PHE A 297 24.34 10.15 23.58
N ASP A 298 25.25 11.10 23.66
CA ASP A 298 26.29 11.14 24.65
C ASP A 298 25.79 12.05 25.79
N ALA A 299 25.58 11.44 26.97
CA ALA A 299 25.05 12.14 28.12
C ALA A 299 26.04 13.15 28.71
N ASP A 300 27.35 12.97 28.47
CA ASP A 300 28.40 13.81 29.03
C ASP A 300 28.53 15.13 28.25
N ILE A 301 28.39 15.08 26.92
CA ILE A 301 28.43 16.28 26.05
C ILE A 301 27.05 16.86 25.73
N GLY A 302 25.96 16.13 25.98
CA GLY A 302 24.59 16.57 25.70
C GLY A 302 24.26 16.66 24.20
N LEU A 303 25.00 15.92 23.36
CA LEU A 303 24.88 15.91 21.90
C LEU A 303 24.81 14.47 21.38
N PRO A 304 24.39 14.25 20.11
CA PRO A 304 24.55 12.96 19.48
C PRO A 304 26.02 12.50 19.52
N ARG A 305 26.26 11.21 19.84
CA ARG A 305 27.55 10.56 19.74
C ARG A 305 28.10 10.73 18.32
N PRO A 306 29.41 10.96 18.14
CA PRO A 306 30.05 10.82 16.84
C PRO A 306 29.74 9.44 16.24
N ASN A 307 29.65 9.35 14.91
CA ASN A 307 29.52 8.05 14.26
C ASN A 307 30.71 7.16 14.64
N ASP A 308 30.41 5.99 15.22
CA ASP A 308 31.42 4.97 15.49
C ASP A 308 31.50 4.00 14.32
N PHE A 309 32.61 4.06 13.58
CA PHE A 309 32.87 3.20 12.43
C PHE A 309 33.71 1.97 12.78
N HIS A 310 34.06 1.76 14.06
CA HIS A 310 34.76 0.55 14.50
C HIS A 310 33.83 -0.68 14.49
N ASP A 311 32.52 -0.47 14.68
CA ASP A 311 31.47 -1.49 14.50
C ASP A 311 30.58 -1.12 13.29
N ILE A 312 31.08 -1.46 12.09
CA ILE A 312 30.37 -1.23 10.83
C ILE A 312 28.97 -1.90 10.81
N PRO A 313 28.80 -3.15 11.29
CA PRO A 313 27.47 -3.75 11.43
C PRO A 313 26.51 -2.93 12.30
N GLU A 314 26.92 -2.49 13.49
CA GLU A 314 26.06 -1.67 14.36
C GLU A 314 25.74 -0.31 13.72
N TYR A 315 26.69 0.31 13.02
CA TYR A 315 26.47 1.54 12.27
C TYR A 315 25.28 1.41 11.29
N PHE A 316 25.24 0.35 10.47
CA PHE A 316 24.16 0.13 9.51
C PHE A 316 22.83 -0.24 10.17
N VAL A 317 22.85 -1.02 11.26
CA VAL A 317 21.62 -1.29 12.04
C VAL A 317 21.02 0.01 12.54
N LEU A 318 21.86 0.93 13.03
CA LEU A 318 21.39 2.22 13.55
C LEU A 318 21.02 3.22 12.45
N GLU A 319 21.60 3.12 11.25
CA GLU A 319 21.26 3.98 10.10
C GLU A 319 19.84 3.70 9.56
N VAL A 320 19.42 2.42 9.53
CA VAL A 320 18.07 2.03 9.08
C VAL A 320 16.96 2.45 10.07
N MET A 321 17.31 2.78 11.31
CA MET A 321 16.35 3.22 12.34
C MET A 321 16.02 4.72 12.33
N LEU A 322 16.67 5.51 11.45
CA LEU A 322 16.38 6.94 11.23
C LEU A 322 15.28 7.13 10.19
#